data_AF-A0A5W2M0L6-F1
#
_entry.id   AF-A0A5W2M0L6-F1
#
_cell.length_a   1.000
_cell.length_b   1.000
_cell.length_c   1.000
_cell.angle_alpha   90.00
_cell.angle_beta   90.00
_cell.angle_gamma   90.00
#
_symmetry.space_group_name_H-M   'P 1'
#
loop_
_entity.id
_entity.type
_entity.pdbx_description
1 polymer ?
#
loop_
_entity_poly.entity_id
_entity_poly.type
_entity_poly.pdbx_seq_one_letter_code
_entity_poly.pdbx_strand_id
1 'polypeptide(L)'
;MTSESKSLLLRKDGLLSKELELWVNKNGYTLLWNSNRDYIIYNTITLHADSFDNVLNELGKLFDSENYGLVIKQYEVNKVIIIDAQ
;
A
#
# COMPACT_ATOMS: atom_id res chain seq x y z
N MET A 1 0.28 0.81 -21.81
CA MET A 1 0.64 1.38 -20.49
C MET A 1 -0.60 1.28 -19.63
N THR A 2 -0.67 0.24 -18.81
CA THR A 2 -1.89 -0.30 -18.22
C THR A 2 -2.35 0.54 -17.03
N SER A 3 -3.66 0.83 -16.99
CA SER A 3 -4.36 1.65 -15.99
C SER A 3 -4.27 1.11 -14.54
N GLU A 4 -3.68 -0.05 -14.32
CA GLU A 4 -3.68 -0.74 -13.01
C GLU A 4 -2.73 -0.11 -11.98
N SER A 5 -1.68 0.59 -12.41
CA SER A 5 -0.75 1.27 -11.50
C SER A 5 -1.31 2.52 -10.83
N LYS A 6 -2.48 2.96 -11.28
CA LYS A 6 -3.17 4.19 -10.86
C LYS A 6 -4.28 3.94 -9.84
N SER A 7 -4.52 2.68 -9.47
CA SER A 7 -5.58 2.32 -8.53
C SER A 7 -5.13 1.23 -7.57
N LEU A 8 -5.38 1.43 -6.28
CA LEU A 8 -5.25 0.41 -5.24
C LEU A 8 -6.65 0.04 -4.74
N LEU A 9 -6.95 -1.26 -4.69
CA LEU A 9 -8.16 -1.81 -4.10
C LEU A 9 -7.78 -2.60 -2.85
N LEU A 10 -8.27 -2.16 -1.69
CA LEU A 10 -8.14 -2.84 -0.41
C LEU A 10 -9.49 -3.47 -0.08
N ARG A 11 -9.58 -4.81 -0.16
CA ARG A 11 -10.85 -5.51 0.05
C ARG A 11 -11.18 -5.69 1.52
N LYS A 12 -12.45 -5.49 1.85
CA LYS A 12 -13.01 -5.86 3.15
C LYS A 12 -12.64 -7.30 3.54
N ASP A 13 -12.38 -7.50 4.83
CA ASP A 13 -11.97 -8.75 5.48
C ASP A 13 -10.58 -9.27 5.02
N GLY A 14 -9.90 -8.53 4.14
CA GLY A 14 -8.52 -8.76 3.76
C GLY A 14 -7.53 -8.24 4.82
N LEU A 15 -6.34 -8.85 4.86
CA LEU A 15 -5.21 -8.30 5.58
C LEU A 15 -4.58 -7.18 4.76
N LEU A 16 -4.30 -6.05 5.40
CA LEU A 16 -3.68 -4.89 4.76
C LEU A 16 -2.35 -5.27 4.09
N SER A 17 -1.50 -6.01 4.79
CA SER A 17 -0.22 -6.48 4.23
C SER A 17 -0.39 -7.27 2.93
N LYS A 18 -1.38 -8.17 2.87
CA LYS A 18 -1.63 -9.05 1.71
C LYS A 18 -2.21 -8.29 0.52
N GLU A 19 -3.19 -7.41 0.75
CA GLU A 19 -3.77 -6.62 -0.35
C GLU A 19 -2.71 -5.66 -0.93
N LEU A 20 -1.86 -5.09 -0.08
CA LEU A 20 -0.73 -4.27 -0.52
C LEU A 20 0.33 -5.08 -1.26
N GLU A 21 0.69 -6.27 -0.76
CA GLU A 21 1.66 -7.16 -1.40
C GLU A 21 1.22 -7.51 -2.82
N LEU A 22 -0.05 -7.92 -2.97
CA LEU A 22 -0.63 -8.23 -4.27
C LEU A 22 -0.57 -7.03 -5.22
N TRP A 23 -0.87 -5.83 -4.72
CA TRP A 23 -0.89 -4.63 -5.53
C TRP A 23 0.52 -4.17 -5.94
N VAL A 24 1.48 -4.13 -5.02
CA VAL A 24 2.84 -3.70 -5.37
C VAL A 24 3.54 -4.71 -6.29
N ASN A 25 3.29 -6.03 -6.08
CA ASN A 25 3.83 -7.08 -6.93
C ASN A 25 3.31 -6.98 -8.37
N LYS A 26 2.03 -6.66 -8.55
CA LYS A 26 1.45 -6.38 -9.89
C LYS A 26 2.09 -5.17 -10.58
N ASN A 27 2.62 -4.23 -9.79
CA ASN A 27 3.29 -3.04 -10.28
C ASN A 27 4.82 -3.19 -10.41
N GLY A 28 5.33 -4.41 -10.24
CA GLY A 28 6.75 -4.72 -10.42
C GLY A 28 7.64 -4.37 -9.23
N TYR A 29 7.05 -4.15 -8.05
CA TYR A 29 7.78 -3.96 -6.79
C TYR A 29 7.66 -5.19 -5.90
N THR A 30 8.57 -5.35 -4.95
CA THR A 30 8.43 -6.29 -3.83
C THR A 30 8.01 -5.55 -2.57
N LEU A 31 7.03 -6.06 -1.83
CA LEU A 31 6.68 -5.55 -0.49
C LEU A 31 7.59 -6.15 0.57
N LEU A 32 8.15 -5.31 1.44
CA LEU A 32 8.70 -5.73 2.72
C LEU A 32 7.82 -5.16 3.83
N TRP A 33 7.09 -6.06 4.50
CA TRP A 33 6.28 -5.71 5.66
C TRP A 33 7.13 -5.78 6.94
N ASN A 34 7.53 -4.64 7.45
CA ASN A 34 8.36 -4.51 8.64
C ASN A 34 7.57 -3.88 9.80
N SER A 35 6.44 -4.50 10.10
CA SER A 35 5.61 -4.21 11.27
C SER A 35 5.30 -5.52 11.98
N ASN A 36 5.29 -5.49 13.31
CA ASN A 36 4.88 -6.63 14.15
C ASN A 36 3.35 -6.77 14.23
N ARG A 37 2.60 -5.82 13.65
CA ARG A 37 1.14 -5.82 13.55
C ARG A 37 0.71 -5.80 12.10
N ASP A 38 -0.47 -6.33 11.86
CA ASP A 38 -1.20 -6.23 10.60
C ASP A 38 -2.64 -5.81 10.90
N TYR A 39 -3.34 -5.33 9.89
CA TYR A 39 -4.65 -4.72 10.03
C TYR A 39 -5.67 -5.43 9.15
N ILE A 40 -6.83 -5.75 9.73
CA ILE A 40 -7.97 -6.23 8.96
C ILE A 40 -8.70 -5.03 8.37
N ILE A 41 -8.95 -5.06 7.08
CA ILE A 41 -9.67 -4.01 6.37
C ILE A 41 -11.17 -4.17 6.67
N TYR A 42 -11.77 -3.25 7.42
CA TYR A 42 -13.18 -3.35 7.82
C TYR A 42 -14.17 -3.02 6.69
N ASN A 43 -13.78 -2.15 5.76
CA ASN A 43 -14.58 -1.73 4.61
C ASN A 43 -13.69 -1.69 3.36
N THR A 44 -14.26 -2.04 2.21
CA THR A 44 -13.51 -1.95 0.95
C THR A 44 -13.14 -0.50 0.67
N ILE A 45 -11.86 -0.24 0.41
CA ILE A 45 -11.32 1.08 0.09
C ILE A 45 -10.73 1.02 -1.32
N THR A 46 -11.04 2.02 -2.12
CA THR A 46 -10.41 2.19 -3.43
C THR A 46 -9.72 3.54 -3.48
N LEU A 47 -8.41 3.52 -3.70
CA LEU A 47 -7.62 4.73 -3.96
C LEU A 47 -7.38 4.84 -5.46
N HIS A 48 -7.51 6.06 -5.99
CA HIS A 48 -7.24 6.38 -7.39
C HIS A 48 -6.38 7.63 -7.46
N ALA A 49 -5.34 7.59 -8.29
CA ALA A 49 -4.48 8.75 -8.51
C ALA A 49 -3.84 8.72 -9.90
N ASP A 50 -3.17 9.80 -10.28
CA ASP A 50 -2.62 9.96 -11.63
C ASP A 50 -1.37 9.10 -11.90
N SER A 51 -0.71 8.63 -10.84
CA SER A 51 0.52 7.83 -10.87
C SER A 51 0.58 6.86 -9.68
N PHE A 52 1.45 5.86 -9.79
CA PHE A 52 1.75 4.92 -8.70
C PHE A 52 2.23 5.63 -7.43
N ASP A 53 3.16 6.58 -7.57
CA ASP A 53 3.68 7.38 -6.45
C ASP A 53 2.57 8.18 -5.77
N ASN A 54 1.61 8.71 -6.55
CA ASN A 54 0.48 9.42 -5.96
C ASN A 54 -0.46 8.46 -5.22
N VAL A 55 -0.63 7.21 -5.68
CA VAL A 55 -1.37 6.20 -4.90
C VAL A 55 -0.65 5.88 -3.59
N LEU A 56 0.69 5.79 -3.59
CA LEU A 56 1.47 5.62 -2.36
C LEU A 56 1.30 6.82 -1.40
N ASN A 57 1.26 8.04 -1.92
CA ASN A 57 1.00 9.23 -1.11
C ASN A 57 -0.40 9.22 -0.48
N GLU A 58 -1.44 8.85 -1.23
CA GLU A 58 -2.79 8.70 -0.68
C GLU A 58 -2.88 7.56 0.35
N LEU A 59 -2.14 6.47 0.14
CA LEU A 59 -2.03 5.38 1.11
C LEU A 59 -1.36 5.84 2.42
N GLY A 60 -0.34 6.69 2.34
CA GLY A 60 0.28 7.29 3.53
C GLY A 60 -0.71 8.13 4.33
N LYS A 61 -1.51 8.97 3.67
CA LYS A 61 -2.57 9.75 4.32
C LYS A 61 -3.63 8.86 5.00
N LEU A 62 -3.98 7.72 4.38
CA LEU A 62 -4.88 6.74 4.98
C LEU A 62 -4.28 6.14 6.26
N PHE A 63 -2.98 5.83 6.27
CA PHE A 63 -2.32 5.31 7.47
C PHE A 63 -2.33 6.31 8.62
N ASP A 64 -2.13 7.60 8.31
CA ASP A 64 -2.21 8.68 9.28
C ASP A 64 -3.65 8.86 9.80
N SER A 65 -4.66 8.87 8.93
CA SER A 65 -6.06 9.07 9.32
C SER A 65 -6.61 7.96 10.20
N GLU A 66 -6.22 6.71 9.92
CA GLU A 66 -6.62 5.54 10.70
C GLU A 66 -5.71 5.30 11.92
N ASN A 67 -4.69 6.14 12.13
CA ASN A 67 -3.71 6.01 13.21
C ASN A 67 -3.01 4.63 13.25
N TYR A 68 -2.68 4.07 12.08
CA TYR A 68 -2.00 2.78 12.02
C TYR A 68 -0.53 2.84 12.49
N GLY A 69 0.05 4.03 12.57
CA GLY A 69 1.47 4.19 12.90
C GLY A 69 2.37 3.47 11.91
N LEU A 70 2.03 3.54 10.62
CA LEU A 70 2.76 2.93 9.52
C LEU A 70 3.34 4.00 8.60
N VAL A 71 4.54 3.78 8.08
CA VAL A 71 5.17 4.64 7.08
C VAL A 71 5.58 3.85 5.84
N ILE A 72 5.52 4.52 4.70
CA ILE A 72 5.86 3.95 3.39
C ILE A 72 7.24 4.47 3.00
N LYS A 73 8.15 3.56 2.63
CA LYS A 73 9.45 3.91 2.04
C LYS A 73 9.59 3.24 0.68
N GLN A 74 9.88 4.03 -0.34
CA GLN A 74 10.00 3.58 -1.72
C GLN A 74 11.47 3.60 -2.17
N TYR A 75 11.96 2.44 -2.60
CA TYR A 75 13.31 2.25 -3.13
C TYR A 75 13.24 1.94 -4.62
N GLU A 76 13.24 3.00 -5.42
CA GLU A 76 13.03 2.93 -6.87
C GLU A 76 14.03 2.05 -7.62
N VAL A 77 15.31 2.12 -7.26
CA VAL A 77 16.40 1.42 -7.96
C VAL A 77 16.23 -0.10 -7.85
N ASN A 78 15.84 -0.58 -6.66
CA ASN A 78 15.71 -2.00 -6.37
C ASN A 78 14.26 -2.50 -6.50
N LYS A 79 13.32 -1.60 -6.81
CA LYS A 79 11.88 -1.88 -6.87
C LYS A 79 11.36 -2.54 -5.60
N VAL A 80 11.65 -1.91 -4.46
CA VAL A 80 11.16 -2.36 -3.14
C VAL A 80 10.31 -1.27 -2.49
N ILE A 81 9.18 -1.67 -1.92
CA ILE A 81 8.37 -0.85 -1.01
C ILE A 81 8.49 -1.45 0.39
N ILE A 82 8.88 -0.65 1.37
CA ILE A 82 8.90 -1.04 2.79
C ILE A 82 7.75 -0.35 3.51
N ILE A 83 6.98 -1.12 4.27
CA ILE A 83 6.01 -0.61 5.23
C ILE A 83 6.59 -0.83 6.63
N ASP A 84 7.03 0.24 7.27
CA ASP A 84 7.59 0.18 8.63
C ASP A 84 6.55 0.62 9.66
N ALA A 85 6.52 -0.03 10.81
CA ALA A 85 5.87 0.53 11.99
C ALA A 85 6.72 1.68 12.57
N GLN A 86 6.06 2.78 12.98
CA GLN A 86 6.66 3.86 13.75
C GLN A 86 6.88 3.47 15.22
#